data_AF-A0A812PC31-F1
#
_entry.id   AF-A0A812PC31-F1
#
_cell.length_a   1.000
_cell.length_b   1.000
_cell.length_c   1.000
_cell.angle_alpha   90.00
_cell.angle_beta   90.00
_cell.angle_gamma   90.00
#
_symmetry.space_group_name_H-M   'P 1'
#
loop_
_entity.id
_entity.type
_entity.pdbx_description
1 polymer ?
#
loop_
_entity_poly.entity_id
_entity_poly.type
_entity_poly.pdbx_seq_one_letter_code
_entity_poly.pdbx_strand_id
1 'polypeptide(L)'
;MSGDRVALHQAAPTKTVQRTDAVTEGEWIDIQGARAKFGARTPFRVSLGGAPDLAKQWLYGDGPKDNSVDRLVQAGKPAFSKIQRVKALESTAADMQVYEFSLPTLDLMGLGKATSSINLFGAIRDVDGSEVDKYLDIGTFGNPRASIQFATGAEITLPMFSLNVTGELSIEGDAISKRRSQAVGWVSIEVQGEVPSVAGITLPEEVLRAAAKEACRQTCAYASRKLEVELSQDFASWRAERVRRERMRK
;
A
#
# COMPACT_ATOMS: atom_id res chain seq x y z
N MET A 1 -30.06 1.93 -34.84
CA MET A 1 -29.40 0.86 -34.06
C MET A 1 -27.90 1.15 -34.10
N SER A 2 -27.42 2.21 -33.45
CA SER A 2 -26.97 2.31 -32.04
C SER A 2 -26.20 1.08 -31.54
N GLY A 3 -24.92 1.29 -31.27
CA GLY A 3 -23.98 0.32 -30.72
C GLY A 3 -22.60 0.94 -30.54
N ASP A 4 -22.52 2.12 -29.90
CA ASP A 4 -21.26 2.76 -29.50
C ASP A 4 -20.57 1.89 -28.44
N ARG A 5 -19.40 1.35 -28.79
CA ARG A 5 -18.46 0.76 -27.83
C ARG A 5 -17.58 1.87 -27.27
N VAL A 6 -17.92 2.33 -26.07
CA VAL A 6 -17.05 3.22 -25.29
C VAL A 6 -15.83 2.41 -24.82
N ALA A 7 -14.68 2.67 -25.43
CA ALA A 7 -13.40 2.20 -24.95
C ALA A 7 -12.97 3.01 -23.72
N LEU A 8 -13.00 2.37 -22.54
CA LEU A 8 -12.39 2.88 -21.31
C LEU A 8 -10.86 2.79 -21.42
N HIS A 9 -10.24 3.76 -22.08
CA HIS A 9 -8.82 4.03 -21.91
C HIS A 9 -8.63 4.83 -20.62
N GLN A 10 -8.42 4.15 -19.49
CA GLN A 10 -7.77 4.77 -18.34
C GLN A 10 -6.27 4.75 -18.59
N ALA A 11 -5.73 5.90 -18.96
CA ALA A 11 -4.30 6.15 -19.02
C ALA A 11 -3.69 6.03 -17.61
N ALA A 12 -2.59 5.30 -17.50
CA ALA A 12 -1.76 5.27 -16.30
C ALA A 12 -1.26 6.71 -16.02
N PRO A 13 -1.33 7.21 -14.78
CA PRO A 13 -0.86 8.55 -14.47
C PRO A 13 0.68 8.60 -14.47
N THR A 14 1.25 9.15 -15.53
CA THR A 14 2.66 9.56 -15.58
C THR A 14 2.82 10.80 -14.70
N LYS A 15 3.39 10.67 -13.50
CA LYS A 15 3.75 11.82 -12.65
C LYS A 15 5.24 12.13 -12.78
N THR A 16 5.55 13.22 -13.48
CA THR A 16 6.83 13.92 -13.40
C THR A 16 6.89 14.66 -12.06
N VAL A 17 7.77 14.24 -11.14
CA VAL A 17 7.99 14.95 -9.87
C VAL A 17 9.02 16.06 -10.12
N GLN A 18 8.56 17.31 -10.17
CA GLN A 18 9.45 18.47 -10.06
C GLN A 18 9.83 18.67 -8.59
N ARG A 19 11.15 18.82 -8.39
CA ARG A 19 11.83 19.01 -7.11
C ARG A 19 11.90 20.51 -6.84
N THR A 20 11.24 20.99 -5.80
CA THR A 20 11.42 22.35 -5.27
C THR A 20 11.44 22.33 -3.74
N ASP A 21 12.21 23.26 -3.19
CA ASP A 21 12.96 23.16 -1.94
C ASP A 21 12.15 23.34 -0.64
N ALA A 22 12.65 22.67 0.42
CA ALA A 22 12.63 23.06 1.84
C ALA A 22 11.29 23.45 2.51
N VAL A 23 10.34 22.50 2.55
CA VAL A 23 9.30 22.37 3.59
C VAL A 23 9.31 20.90 3.98
N THR A 24 9.35 20.55 5.27
CA THR A 24 9.38 19.16 5.83
C THR A 24 8.88 18.12 4.81
N GLU A 25 9.81 17.40 4.18
CA GLU A 25 9.68 16.69 2.88
C GLU A 25 8.59 15.61 2.79
N GLY A 26 7.75 15.46 3.82
CA GLY A 26 6.75 14.42 3.93
C GLY A 26 5.30 14.88 3.79
N GLU A 27 4.89 16.02 4.36
CA GLU A 27 3.45 16.32 4.58
C GLU A 27 2.92 17.45 3.68
N TRP A 28 1.75 17.27 3.07
CA TRP A 28 1.11 18.29 2.24
C TRP A 28 -0.41 18.36 2.47
N ILE A 29 -0.96 19.56 2.32
CA ILE A 29 -2.40 19.84 2.48
C ILE A 29 -2.80 20.91 1.47
N ASP A 30 -3.81 20.60 0.67
CA ASP A 30 -4.45 21.45 -0.33
C ASP A 30 -5.96 21.46 -0.09
N ILE A 31 -6.54 22.65 0.10
CA ILE A 31 -7.97 22.83 0.37
C ILE A 31 -8.53 23.77 -0.70
N GLN A 32 -9.49 23.28 -1.47
CA GLN A 32 -10.13 23.98 -2.58
C GLN A 32 -11.65 23.98 -2.38
N GLY A 33 -12.16 25.07 -1.79
CA GLY A 33 -13.59 25.20 -1.48
C GLY A 33 -14.07 24.11 -0.52
N ALA A 34 -15.01 23.28 -0.96
CA ALA A 34 -15.56 22.17 -0.18
C ALA A 34 -14.72 20.89 -0.25
N ARG A 35 -13.58 20.87 -0.95
CA ARG A 35 -12.71 19.70 -1.10
C ARG A 35 -11.39 19.91 -0.37
N ALA A 36 -10.96 18.88 0.35
CA ALA A 36 -9.65 18.81 0.96
C ALA A 36 -8.87 17.61 0.40
N LYS A 37 -7.58 17.82 0.17
CA LYS A 37 -6.61 16.81 -0.19
C LYS A 37 -5.41 16.96 0.71
N PHE A 38 -5.01 15.90 1.39
CA PHE A 38 -3.86 15.92 2.28
C PHE A 38 -3.12 14.60 2.23
N GLY A 39 -1.84 14.62 2.58
CA GLY A 39 -1.05 13.42 2.60
C GLY A 39 0.25 13.56 3.36
N ALA A 40 0.88 12.42 3.57
CA ALA A 40 2.20 12.32 4.16
C ALA A 40 3.02 11.21 3.51
N ARG A 41 4.32 11.44 3.34
CA ARG A 41 5.33 10.48 2.95
C ARG A 41 6.35 10.34 4.08
N THR A 42 6.71 9.12 4.42
CA THR A 42 7.67 8.82 5.48
C THR A 42 8.66 7.75 5.01
N PRO A 43 9.96 8.05 5.02
CA PRO A 43 10.98 7.04 4.78
C PRO A 43 11.09 6.11 6.00
N PHE A 44 11.46 4.85 5.76
CA PHE A 44 11.74 3.88 6.81
C PHE A 44 12.92 3.00 6.43
N ARG A 45 13.56 2.40 7.45
CA ARG A 45 14.70 1.50 7.26
C ARG A 45 14.57 0.31 8.19
N VAL A 46 14.67 -0.89 7.64
CA VAL A 46 14.57 -2.14 8.38
C VAL A 46 15.93 -2.83 8.37
N SER A 47 16.52 -3.02 9.55
CA SER A 47 17.75 -3.80 9.66
C SER A 47 17.44 -5.28 9.41
N LEU A 48 18.09 -5.86 8.40
CA LEU A 48 17.97 -7.26 8.05
C LEU A 48 19.23 -8.02 8.47
N GLY A 49 19.09 -8.96 9.38
CA GLY A 49 20.20 -9.84 9.74
C GLY A 49 20.51 -10.76 8.58
N GLY A 50 21.60 -10.56 7.84
CA GLY A 50 22.00 -11.43 6.73
C GLY A 50 22.71 -10.70 5.58
N ALA A 51 23.32 -11.48 4.68
CA ALA A 51 23.97 -10.96 3.48
C ALA A 51 22.95 -10.33 2.52
N PRO A 52 23.33 -9.27 1.78
CA PRO A 52 22.44 -8.58 0.84
C PRO A 52 21.81 -9.51 -0.20
N ASP A 53 22.54 -10.47 -0.74
CA ASP A 53 22.01 -11.40 -1.75
C ASP A 53 20.83 -12.22 -1.21
N LEU A 54 20.89 -12.66 0.05
CA LEU A 54 19.78 -13.37 0.69
C LEU A 54 18.56 -12.47 0.90
N ALA A 55 18.78 -11.20 1.26
CA ALA A 55 17.71 -10.22 1.40
C ALA A 55 17.08 -9.88 0.03
N LYS A 56 17.89 -9.75 -1.03
CA LYS A 56 17.41 -9.57 -2.40
C LYS A 56 16.57 -10.76 -2.86
N GLN A 57 17.02 -11.99 -2.59
CA GLN A 57 16.26 -13.20 -2.90
C GLN A 57 14.94 -13.28 -2.12
N TRP A 58 14.93 -12.84 -0.86
CA TRP A 58 13.71 -12.75 -0.07
C TRP A 58 12.72 -11.73 -0.65
N LEU A 59 13.18 -10.52 -0.98
CA LEU A 59 12.32 -9.42 -1.43
C LEU A 59 11.85 -9.60 -2.88
N TYR A 60 12.76 -9.98 -3.78
CA TYR A 60 12.50 -10.04 -5.22
C TYR A 60 12.20 -11.45 -5.72
N GLY A 61 12.62 -12.48 -4.96
CA GLY A 61 12.45 -13.87 -5.35
C GLY A 61 13.63 -14.47 -6.13
N ASP A 62 13.60 -15.79 -6.31
CA ASP A 62 14.65 -16.59 -6.96
C ASP A 62 14.36 -16.91 -8.45
N GLY A 63 13.37 -16.27 -9.07
CA GLY A 63 13.09 -16.41 -10.52
C GLY A 63 11.69 -16.01 -10.99
N PRO A 64 11.35 -16.26 -12.26
CA PRO A 64 10.10 -15.80 -12.90
C PRO A 64 8.80 -16.43 -12.33
N LYS A 65 8.92 -17.40 -11.44
CA LYS A 65 7.79 -18.08 -10.75
C LYS A 65 7.76 -17.78 -9.25
N ASP A 66 8.60 -16.86 -8.78
CA ASP A 66 8.62 -16.51 -7.38
C ASP A 66 7.40 -15.63 -7.05
N ASN A 67 6.75 -15.99 -5.94
CA ASN A 67 5.55 -15.35 -5.44
C ASN A 67 5.90 -14.41 -4.28
N SER A 68 7.04 -13.71 -4.38
CA SER A 68 7.57 -12.80 -3.36
C SER A 68 6.57 -11.69 -3.02
N VAL A 69 5.94 -11.09 -4.04
CA VAL A 69 4.86 -10.10 -3.87
C VAL A 69 3.67 -10.70 -3.12
N ASP A 70 3.12 -11.82 -3.60
CA ASP A 70 2.02 -12.56 -2.95
C ASP A 70 2.36 -12.86 -1.47
N ARG A 71 3.57 -13.34 -1.20
CA ARG A 71 4.04 -13.68 0.14
C ARG A 71 4.08 -12.46 1.05
N LEU A 72 4.63 -11.34 0.59
CA LEU A 72 4.74 -10.11 1.37
C LEU A 72 3.38 -9.47 1.63
N VAL A 73 2.49 -9.48 0.63
CA VAL A 73 1.10 -9.02 0.78
C VAL A 73 0.35 -9.87 1.81
N GLN A 74 0.53 -11.20 1.79
CA GLN A 74 -0.08 -12.07 2.79
C GLN A 74 0.55 -11.92 4.17
N ALA A 75 1.86 -11.66 4.26
CA ALA A 75 2.56 -11.44 5.53
C ALA A 75 2.14 -10.13 6.21
N GLY A 76 1.95 -9.05 5.44
CA GLY A 76 1.47 -7.75 5.93
C GLY A 76 -0.05 -7.69 6.18
N LYS A 77 -0.77 -8.79 5.94
CA LYS A 77 -2.23 -8.83 6.05
C LYS A 77 -2.68 -8.62 7.51
N PRO A 78 -3.49 -7.59 7.82
CA PRO A 78 -4.14 -7.43 9.12
C PRO A 78 -4.90 -8.67 9.57
N ALA A 79 -4.92 -8.93 10.88
CA ALA A 79 -5.68 -10.03 11.46
C ALA A 79 -7.15 -10.00 11.02
N PHE A 80 -7.71 -11.18 10.73
CA PHE A 80 -9.09 -11.39 10.29
C PHE A 80 -9.47 -10.81 8.93
N SER A 81 -8.63 -10.00 8.30
CA SER A 81 -8.90 -9.51 6.94
C SER A 81 -8.73 -10.60 5.88
N LYS A 82 -9.38 -10.39 4.74
CA LYS A 82 -9.26 -11.24 3.55
C LYS A 82 -8.49 -10.47 2.48
N ILE A 83 -7.46 -11.09 1.94
CA ILE A 83 -6.76 -10.62 0.75
C ILE A 83 -6.85 -11.70 -0.31
N GLN A 84 -7.38 -11.36 -1.47
CA GLN A 84 -7.55 -12.28 -2.59
C GLN A 84 -6.93 -11.69 -3.84
N ARG A 85 -6.15 -12.50 -4.57
CA ARG A 85 -5.55 -12.08 -5.83
C ARG A 85 -6.60 -12.05 -6.94
N VAL A 86 -6.73 -10.92 -7.63
CA VAL A 86 -7.74 -10.66 -8.65
C VAL A 86 -7.11 -10.68 -10.03
N LYS A 87 -6.89 -11.89 -10.56
CA LYS A 87 -6.22 -12.11 -11.85
C LYS A 87 -6.88 -11.39 -13.03
N ALA A 88 -8.19 -11.16 -12.97
CA ALA A 88 -8.94 -10.47 -14.02
C ALA A 88 -8.56 -8.98 -14.19
N LEU A 89 -7.94 -8.38 -13.16
CA LEU A 89 -7.49 -6.99 -13.17
C LEU A 89 -5.97 -6.86 -13.37
N GLU A 90 -5.26 -7.99 -13.48
CA GLU A 90 -3.81 -7.98 -13.72
C GLU A 90 -3.52 -7.58 -15.16
N SER A 91 -2.63 -6.60 -15.33
CA SER A 91 -2.12 -6.22 -16.65
C SER A 91 -0.86 -7.02 -16.96
N THR A 92 -0.88 -7.76 -18.07
CA THR A 92 0.29 -8.48 -18.58
C THR A 92 1.43 -7.56 -19.03
N ALA A 93 1.17 -6.25 -19.19
CA ALA A 93 2.17 -5.29 -19.64
C ALA A 93 3.03 -4.71 -18.50
N ALA A 94 2.67 -4.94 -17.23
CA ALA A 94 3.31 -4.29 -16.09
C ALA A 94 3.79 -5.25 -14.99
N ASP A 95 3.71 -6.57 -15.21
CA ASP A 95 3.98 -7.62 -14.21
C ASP A 95 3.35 -7.33 -12.83
N MET A 96 2.21 -6.65 -12.87
CA MET A 96 1.54 -6.11 -11.69
C MET A 96 0.53 -7.13 -11.18
N GLN A 97 0.70 -7.52 -9.92
CA GLN A 97 -0.22 -8.40 -9.20
C GLN A 97 -1.27 -7.55 -8.50
N VAL A 98 -2.54 -7.88 -8.68
CA VAL A 98 -3.65 -7.11 -8.13
C VAL A 98 -4.38 -7.93 -7.07
N TYR A 99 -4.76 -7.27 -5.99
CA TYR A 99 -5.47 -7.88 -4.87
C TYR A 99 -6.69 -7.07 -4.47
N GLU A 100 -7.71 -7.76 -4.01
CA GLU A 100 -8.79 -7.14 -3.24
C GLU A 100 -8.56 -7.42 -1.76
N PHE A 101 -8.37 -6.36 -0.99
CA PHE A 101 -8.36 -6.38 0.46
C PHE A 101 -9.77 -6.08 0.96
N SER A 102 -10.29 -6.91 1.87
CA SER A 102 -11.56 -6.69 2.55
C SER A 102 -11.46 -6.94 4.05
N LEU A 103 -12.12 -6.08 4.82
CA LEU A 103 -12.30 -6.30 6.25
C LEU A 103 -13.35 -7.39 6.51
N PRO A 104 -13.35 -8.02 7.71
CA PRO A 104 -14.43 -8.90 8.11
C PRO A 104 -15.79 -8.22 7.93
N THR A 105 -16.74 -8.94 7.34
CA THR A 105 -18.14 -8.49 7.28
C THR A 105 -18.66 -8.32 8.70
N LEU A 106 -19.18 -7.13 9.01
CA LEU A 106 -19.81 -6.85 10.30
C LEU A 106 -21.29 -7.18 10.20
N ASP A 107 -21.75 -8.16 10.96
CA ASP A 107 -23.19 -8.42 11.12
C ASP A 107 -23.78 -7.35 12.03
N LEU A 108 -24.79 -6.65 11.54
CA LEU A 108 -25.48 -5.58 12.26
C LEU A 108 -26.63 -6.15 13.11
N MET A 109 -26.40 -7.30 13.75
CA MET A 109 -27.34 -7.98 14.64
C MET A 109 -28.73 -8.19 14.01
N GLY A 110 -28.74 -8.68 12.77
CA GLY A 110 -30.00 -8.93 12.04
C GLY A 110 -30.61 -7.68 11.38
N LEU A 111 -30.00 -6.49 11.53
CA LEU A 111 -30.37 -5.31 10.75
C LEU A 111 -29.77 -5.34 9.33
N GLY A 112 -28.75 -6.17 9.13
CA GLY A 112 -28.01 -6.23 7.88
C GLY A 112 -26.55 -6.62 8.06
N LYS A 113 -25.73 -6.30 7.06
CA LYS A 113 -24.29 -6.53 7.03
C LYS A 113 -23.57 -5.33 6.47
N ALA A 114 -22.46 -4.94 7.08
CA ALA A 114 -21.56 -3.94 6.53
C ALA A 114 -20.32 -4.61 5.94
N THR A 115 -19.93 -4.19 4.74
CA THR A 115 -18.73 -4.65 4.05
C THR A 115 -17.83 -3.47 3.71
N SER A 116 -16.52 -3.70 3.66
CA SER A 116 -15.57 -2.73 3.13
C SER A 116 -14.42 -3.41 2.40
N SER A 117 -13.98 -2.79 1.31
CA SER A 117 -12.86 -3.27 0.52
C SER A 117 -12.05 -2.15 -0.14
N ILE A 118 -10.81 -2.47 -0.52
CA ILE A 118 -9.94 -1.62 -1.34
C ILE A 118 -9.09 -2.52 -2.24
N ASN A 119 -8.77 -2.05 -3.44
CA ASN A 119 -7.85 -2.76 -4.30
C ASN A 119 -6.42 -2.36 -4.00
N LEU A 120 -5.54 -3.35 -4.00
CA LEU A 120 -4.10 -3.23 -3.84
C LEU A 120 -3.41 -3.70 -5.12
N PHE A 121 -2.24 -3.16 -5.38
CA PHE A 121 -1.33 -3.67 -6.39
C PHE A 121 0.05 -3.89 -5.76
N GLY A 122 0.81 -4.83 -6.33
CA GLY A 122 2.22 -5.03 -6.03
C GLY A 122 2.98 -5.43 -7.28
N ALA A 123 4.15 -4.86 -7.49
CA ALA A 123 5.01 -5.13 -8.63
C ALA A 123 6.49 -5.03 -8.22
N ILE A 124 7.35 -5.84 -8.82
CA ILE A 124 8.79 -5.64 -8.74
C ILE A 124 9.20 -4.87 -9.99
N ARG A 125 9.89 -3.75 -9.80
CA ARG A 125 10.34 -2.88 -10.88
C ARG A 125 11.85 -2.78 -10.90
N ASP A 126 12.40 -2.71 -12.10
CA ASP A 126 13.81 -2.40 -12.34
C ASP A 126 13.99 -0.86 -12.34
N VAL A 127 15.08 -0.38 -11.73
CA VAL A 127 15.47 1.03 -11.74
C VAL A 127 16.15 1.32 -13.08
N ASP A 128 15.61 2.27 -13.85
CA ASP A 128 16.15 2.69 -15.16
C ASP A 128 16.41 1.54 -16.15
N GLY A 129 15.68 0.43 -16.03
CA GLY A 129 15.86 -0.77 -16.87
C GLY A 129 17.07 -1.64 -16.51
N SER A 130 17.71 -1.39 -15.37
CA SER A 130 18.79 -2.23 -14.82
C SER A 130 18.20 -3.38 -14.00
N GLU A 131 18.46 -4.63 -14.41
CA GLU A 131 18.07 -5.80 -13.62
C GLU A 131 18.80 -5.91 -12.27
N VAL A 132 19.85 -5.11 -12.04
CA VAL A 132 20.69 -5.16 -10.84
C VAL A 132 20.06 -4.40 -9.66
N ASP A 133 19.34 -3.33 -9.98
CA ASP A 133 18.72 -2.43 -9.02
C ASP A 133 17.21 -2.54 -9.17
N LYS A 134 16.59 -3.28 -8.25
CA LYS A 134 15.14 -3.52 -8.23
C LYS A 134 14.50 -2.89 -7.00
N TYR A 135 13.21 -2.63 -7.08
CA TYR A 135 12.40 -2.27 -5.93
C TYR A 135 11.03 -2.93 -6.02
N LEU A 136 10.45 -3.19 -4.85
CA LEU A 136 9.05 -3.54 -4.71
C LEU A 136 8.27 -2.24 -4.68
N ASP A 137 7.33 -2.08 -5.62
CA ASP A 137 6.31 -1.04 -5.65
C ASP A 137 4.99 -1.65 -5.17
N ILE A 138 4.39 -1.06 -4.14
CA ILE A 138 3.11 -1.51 -3.58
C ILE A 138 2.20 -0.31 -3.38
N GLY A 139 0.92 -0.48 -3.65
CA GLY A 139 -0.03 0.56 -3.31
C GLY A 139 -1.48 0.17 -3.45
N THR A 140 -2.35 1.14 -3.30
CA THR A 140 -3.79 1.03 -3.52
C THR A 140 -4.16 1.69 -4.84
N PHE A 141 -5.25 1.26 -5.44
CA PHE A 141 -5.83 1.99 -6.58
C PHE A 141 -7.36 1.91 -6.56
N GLY A 142 -7.99 2.92 -7.17
CA GLY A 142 -9.42 3.16 -7.01
C GLY A 142 -9.77 3.69 -5.62
N ASN A 143 -11.06 3.95 -5.42
CA ASN A 143 -11.57 4.39 -4.12
C ASN A 143 -11.87 3.17 -3.25
N PRO A 144 -11.62 3.24 -1.93
CA PRO A 144 -12.17 2.24 -1.04
C PRO A 144 -13.70 2.24 -1.15
N ARG A 145 -14.28 1.06 -0.92
CA ARG A 145 -15.71 0.80 -1.01
C ARG A 145 -16.20 0.41 0.37
N ALA A 146 -17.35 0.94 0.76
CA ALA A 146 -18.09 0.51 1.93
C ALA A 146 -19.57 0.46 1.58
N SER A 147 -20.22 -0.65 1.89
CA SER A 147 -21.66 -0.79 1.71
C SER A 147 -22.33 -1.42 2.93
N ILE A 148 -23.57 -1.02 3.16
CA ILE A 148 -24.47 -1.59 4.16
C ILE A 148 -25.60 -2.26 3.39
N GLN A 149 -25.71 -3.58 3.54
CA GLN A 149 -26.83 -4.35 3.04
C GLN A 149 -27.80 -4.61 4.19
N PHE A 150 -29.00 -4.05 4.13
CA PHE A 150 -30.03 -4.24 5.14
C PHE A 150 -30.68 -5.63 5.01
N ALA A 151 -31.27 -6.12 6.10
CA ALA A 151 -32.03 -7.37 6.10
C ALA A 151 -33.23 -7.36 5.13
N THR A 152 -33.71 -6.17 4.77
CA THR A 152 -34.75 -5.96 3.75
C THR A 152 -34.25 -6.18 2.31
N GLY A 153 -32.95 -6.40 2.11
CA GLY A 153 -32.30 -6.53 0.80
C GLY A 153 -31.87 -5.21 0.19
N ALA A 154 -32.21 -4.06 0.80
CA ALA A 154 -31.72 -2.76 0.36
C ALA A 154 -30.21 -2.64 0.58
N GLU A 155 -29.49 -2.03 -0.37
CA GLU A 155 -28.07 -1.73 -0.26
C GLU A 155 -27.83 -0.22 -0.31
N ILE A 156 -27.05 0.29 0.64
CA ILE A 156 -26.54 1.66 0.62
C ILE A 156 -25.03 1.61 0.48
N THR A 157 -24.54 2.22 -0.59
CA THR A 157 -23.11 2.53 -0.75
C THR A 157 -22.81 3.86 -0.08
N LEU A 158 -21.88 3.85 0.86
CA LEU A 158 -21.49 5.07 1.57
C LEU A 158 -20.59 5.93 0.69
N PRO A 159 -20.81 7.26 0.61
CA PRO A 159 -19.88 8.15 -0.06
C PRO A 159 -18.53 8.06 0.66
N MET A 160 -17.51 7.65 -0.10
CA MET A 160 -16.18 7.42 0.42
C MET A 160 -15.22 8.53 0.00
N PHE A 161 -14.24 8.81 0.84
CA PHE A 161 -13.07 9.58 0.46
C PHE A 161 -12.18 8.74 -0.46
N SER A 162 -11.44 9.41 -1.34
CA SER A 162 -10.34 8.79 -2.06
C SER A 162 -9.17 8.59 -1.09
N LEU A 163 -8.63 7.37 -1.07
CA LEU A 163 -7.47 6.99 -0.28
C LEU A 163 -6.47 6.34 -1.22
N ASN A 164 -5.30 6.95 -1.35
CA ASN A 164 -4.19 6.41 -2.08
C ASN A 164 -3.04 6.14 -1.09
N VAL A 165 -2.70 4.88 -0.89
CA VAL A 165 -1.55 4.46 -0.11
C VAL A 165 -0.55 3.88 -1.08
N THR A 166 0.69 4.36 -1.08
CA THR A 166 1.77 3.84 -1.94
C THR A 166 3.05 3.68 -1.15
N GLY A 167 3.95 2.85 -1.62
CA GLY A 167 5.26 2.70 -1.02
C GLY A 167 6.21 1.94 -1.92
N GLU A 168 7.49 2.16 -1.67
CA GLU A 168 8.57 1.44 -2.33
C GLU A 168 9.50 0.84 -1.30
N LEU A 169 10.07 -0.31 -1.64
CA LEU A 169 11.05 -1.01 -0.80
C LEU A 169 12.17 -1.60 -1.66
N SER A 170 13.41 -1.32 -1.31
CA SER A 170 14.61 -1.90 -1.92
C SER A 170 15.55 -2.48 -0.86
N ILE A 171 16.51 -3.29 -1.29
CA ILE A 171 17.57 -3.81 -0.42
C ILE A 171 18.86 -3.04 -0.65
N GLU A 172 19.39 -2.45 0.41
CA GLU A 172 20.73 -1.89 0.44
C GLU A 172 21.68 -2.82 1.22
N GLY A 173 22.88 -2.98 0.69
CA GLY A 173 23.98 -3.60 1.43
C GLY A 173 24.65 -2.59 2.34
N ASP A 174 25.08 -3.03 3.52
CA ASP A 174 25.95 -2.21 4.36
C ASP A 174 27.33 -2.10 3.68
N ALA A 175 27.72 -0.87 3.31
CA ALA A 175 29.00 -0.59 2.64
C ALA A 175 30.21 -1.04 3.47
N ILE A 176 30.07 -1.16 4.79
CA ILE A 176 31.13 -1.57 5.72
C ILE A 176 31.15 -3.09 5.90
N SER A 177 29.99 -3.75 5.78
CA SER A 177 29.86 -5.18 6.06
C SER A 177 29.03 -5.88 4.98
N LYS A 178 29.70 -6.68 4.14
CA LYS A 178 29.06 -7.62 3.19
C LYS A 178 28.12 -8.66 3.85
N ARG A 179 28.08 -8.70 5.19
CA ARG A 179 27.25 -9.61 5.99
C ARG A 179 25.97 -8.99 6.54
N ARG A 180 25.76 -7.68 6.32
CA ARG A 180 24.59 -6.95 6.80
C ARG A 180 23.86 -6.31 5.62
N SER A 181 22.55 -6.30 5.72
CA SER A 181 21.67 -5.69 4.75
C SER A 181 20.58 -4.91 5.47
N GLN A 182 19.98 -3.98 4.76
CA GLN A 182 18.83 -3.24 5.23
C GLN A 182 17.80 -3.14 4.11
N ALA A 183 16.52 -3.23 4.47
CA ALA A 183 15.46 -2.84 3.56
C ALA A 183 15.23 -1.33 3.74
N VAL A 184 15.31 -0.58 2.65
CA VAL A 184 15.13 0.88 2.66
C VAL A 184 13.97 1.22 1.76
N GLY A 185 13.10 2.10 2.25
CA GLY A 185 11.88 2.40 1.54
C GLY A 185 11.20 3.64 2.04
N TRP A 186 10.02 3.88 1.49
CA TRP A 186 9.11 4.92 1.94
C TRP A 186 7.67 4.43 1.82
N VAL A 187 6.80 4.99 2.66
CA VAL A 187 5.35 4.83 2.57
C VAL A 187 4.71 6.20 2.48
N SER A 188 3.65 6.30 1.70
CA SER A 188 2.86 7.50 1.48
C SER A 188 1.39 7.21 1.68
N ILE A 189 0.69 8.14 2.29
CA ILE A 189 -0.76 8.19 2.35
C ILE A 189 -1.24 9.51 1.75
N GLU A 190 -2.24 9.44 0.89
CA GLU A 190 -2.93 10.59 0.31
C GLU A 190 -4.43 10.37 0.48
N VAL A 191 -5.09 11.32 1.11
CA VAL A 191 -6.53 11.34 1.38
C VAL A 191 -7.13 12.53 0.65
N GLN A 192 -8.24 12.29 -0.06
CA GLN A 192 -9.01 13.35 -0.71
C GLN A 192 -10.49 13.15 -0.45
N GLY A 193 -11.16 14.18 0.05
CA GLY A 193 -12.58 14.12 0.41
C GLY A 193 -13.22 15.48 0.54
N GLU A 194 -14.49 15.48 0.95
CA GLU A 194 -15.21 16.71 1.29
C GLU A 194 -14.79 17.20 2.67
N VAL A 195 -14.76 18.53 2.84
CA VAL A 195 -14.41 19.14 4.11
C VAL A 195 -15.52 18.86 5.13
N PRO A 196 -15.20 18.31 6.32
CA PRO A 196 -16.21 18.05 7.33
C PRO A 196 -16.86 19.36 7.81
N SER A 197 -18.18 19.30 8.01
CA SER A 197 -18.98 20.39 8.55
C SER A 197 -19.73 19.94 9.80
N VAL A 198 -19.90 20.86 10.75
CA VAL A 198 -20.69 20.65 11.98
C VAL A 198 -21.85 21.63 11.95
N ALA A 199 -23.08 21.12 12.00
CA ALA A 199 -24.30 21.93 11.88
C ALA A 199 -24.32 22.85 10.64
N GLY A 200 -23.76 22.39 9.52
CA GLY A 200 -23.67 23.15 8.26
C GLY A 200 -22.55 24.19 8.22
N ILE A 201 -21.75 24.31 9.28
CA ILE A 201 -20.59 25.21 9.33
C ILE A 201 -19.33 24.39 9.08
N THR A 202 -18.61 24.73 8.02
CA THR A 202 -17.29 24.15 7.71
C THR A 202 -16.30 24.48 8.83
N LEU A 203 -15.52 23.49 9.26
CA LEU A 203 -14.48 23.74 10.26
C LEU A 203 -13.43 24.73 9.73
N PRO A 204 -12.83 25.57 10.59
CA PRO A 204 -11.78 26.50 10.17
C PRO A 204 -10.58 25.76 9.56
N GLU A 205 -9.97 26.36 8.53
CA GLU A 205 -8.84 25.76 7.81
C GLU A 205 -7.69 25.39 8.74
N GLU A 206 -7.39 26.23 9.74
CA GLU A 206 -6.32 25.98 10.72
C GLU A 206 -6.56 24.68 11.51
N VAL A 207 -7.81 24.43 11.91
CA VAL A 207 -8.21 23.22 12.64
C VAL A 207 -8.11 22.00 11.73
N LEU A 208 -8.61 22.11 10.50
CA LEU A 208 -8.52 21.05 9.50
C LEU A 208 -7.08 20.70 9.16
N ARG A 209 -6.24 21.72 9.00
CA ARG A 209 -4.82 21.57 8.68
C ARG A 209 -4.08 20.88 9.83
N ALA A 210 -4.33 21.30 11.07
CA ALA A 210 -3.73 20.66 12.25
C ALA A 210 -4.17 19.20 12.41
N ALA A 211 -5.48 18.93 12.25
CA ALA A 211 -6.03 17.58 12.33
C ALA A 211 -5.50 16.67 11.23
N ALA A 212 -5.45 17.15 9.98
CA ALA A 212 -4.94 16.39 8.85
C ALA A 212 -3.45 16.06 9.02
N LYS A 213 -2.62 17.02 9.45
CA LYS A 213 -1.21 16.76 9.76
C LYS A 213 -1.05 15.69 10.83
N GLU A 214 -1.77 15.82 11.95
CA GLU A 214 -1.65 14.85 13.03
C GLU A 214 -2.12 13.45 12.62
N ALA A 215 -3.24 13.35 11.90
CA ALA A 215 -3.75 12.08 11.39
C ALA A 215 -2.75 11.41 10.44
N CYS A 216 -2.18 12.17 9.50
CA CYS A 216 -1.14 11.71 8.59
C CYS A 216 0.12 11.25 9.34
N ARG A 217 0.64 12.09 10.23
CA ARG A 217 1.85 11.83 11.02
C ARG A 217 1.69 10.56 11.84
N GLN A 218 0.59 10.43 12.58
CA GLN A 218 0.34 9.24 13.40
C GLN A 218 0.19 7.98 12.54
N THR A 219 -0.52 8.07 11.42
CA THR A 219 -0.75 6.93 10.52
C THR A 219 0.56 6.45 9.90
N CYS A 220 1.36 7.36 9.34
CA CYS A 220 2.65 7.01 8.75
C CYS A 220 3.66 6.51 9.79
N ALA A 221 3.70 7.11 10.99
CA ALA A 221 4.57 6.66 12.07
C ALA A 221 4.18 5.28 12.62
N TYR A 222 2.87 5.00 12.70
CA TYR A 222 2.38 3.67 13.04
C TYR A 222 2.73 2.65 11.95
N ALA A 223 2.44 2.96 10.69
CA ALA A 223 2.72 2.09 9.55
C ALA A 223 4.22 1.76 9.44
N SER A 224 5.09 2.77 9.54
CA SER A 224 6.55 2.59 9.45
C SER A 224 7.07 1.67 10.55
N ARG A 225 6.69 1.91 11.82
CA ARG A 225 7.08 1.03 12.94
C ARG A 225 6.58 -0.39 12.78
N LYS A 226 5.35 -0.55 12.29
CA LYS A 226 4.75 -1.86 12.04
C LYS A 226 5.51 -2.60 10.94
N LEU A 227 5.81 -1.93 9.83
CA LEU A 227 6.60 -2.47 8.72
C LEU A 227 8.01 -2.88 9.17
N GLU A 228 8.68 -2.06 9.99
CA GLU A 228 9.99 -2.40 10.55
C GLU A 228 9.99 -3.73 11.30
N VAL A 229 8.98 -3.95 12.15
CA VAL A 229 8.86 -5.18 12.94
C VAL A 229 8.48 -6.37 12.05
N GLU A 230 7.43 -6.22 11.24
CA GLU A 230 6.88 -7.32 10.46
C GLU A 230 7.85 -7.79 9.36
N LEU A 231 8.50 -6.87 8.65
CA LEU A 231 9.48 -7.22 7.61
C LEU A 231 10.72 -7.90 8.20
N SER A 232 11.19 -7.44 9.37
CA SER A 232 12.34 -8.08 10.04
C SER A 232 11.99 -9.52 10.50
N GLN A 233 10.81 -9.70 11.07
CA GLN A 233 10.32 -11.02 11.52
C GLN A 233 10.07 -11.98 10.35
N ASP A 234 9.45 -11.49 9.28
CA ASP A 234 9.19 -12.27 8.08
C ASP A 234 10.51 -12.71 7.41
N PHE A 235 11.49 -11.81 7.28
CA PHE A 235 12.80 -12.17 6.77
C PHE A 235 13.51 -13.23 7.63
N ALA A 236 13.49 -13.06 8.96
CA ALA A 236 14.09 -14.03 9.88
C ALA A 236 13.43 -15.42 9.75
N SER A 237 12.10 -15.46 9.65
CA SER A 237 11.32 -16.69 9.47
C SER A 237 11.61 -17.36 8.14
N TRP A 238 11.64 -16.59 7.05
CA TRP A 238 12.00 -17.08 5.71
C TRP A 238 13.41 -17.68 5.68
N ARG A 239 14.39 -17.00 6.29
CA ARG A 239 15.77 -17.51 6.39
C ARG A 239 15.84 -18.84 7.14
N ALA A 240 15.14 -18.95 8.27
CA ALA A 240 15.12 -20.17 9.07
C ALA A 240 14.54 -21.35 8.26
N GLU A 241 13.43 -21.12 7.56
CA GLU A 241 12.79 -22.13 6.71
C GLU A 241 13.68 -22.54 5.53
N ARG A 242 14.36 -21.59 4.89
CA ARG A 242 15.32 -21.90 3.83
C ARG A 242 16.45 -22.79 4.32
N VAL A 243 17.08 -22.46 5.45
CA VAL A 243 18.14 -23.29 6.06
C VAL A 243 17.63 -24.69 6.38
N ARG A 244 16.40 -24.82 6.87
CA ARG A 244 15.76 -26.12 7.11
C ARG A 244 15.63 -26.93 5.82
N ARG A 245 15.17 -26.33 4.73
CA ARG A 245 15.04 -26.98 3.42
C ARG A 245 16.38 -27.40 2.84
N GLU A 246 17.40 -26.56 2.94
CA GLU A 246 18.75 -26.87 2.48
C GLU A 246 19.38 -28.04 3.26
N ARG A 247 19.10 -28.14 4.57
CA ARG A 247 19.55 -29.29 5.39
C ARG A 247 18.85 -30.59 5.02
N MET A 248 17.57 -30.56 4.66
CA MET A 248 16.83 -31.76 4.25
C MET A 248 17.21 -32.28 2.86
N ARG A 249 17.89 -31.45 2.05
CA ARG A 249 18.37 -31.82 0.70
C ARG A 249 19.79 -32.40 0.69
N LYS A 250 20.50 -32.34 1.83
CA LYS A 250 21.84 -32.90 2.02
C LYS A 250 21.73 -34.22 2.77
#